data_AF-A0A3M7BMF9-F1
#
_entry.id   AF-A0A3M7BMF9-F1
#
_cell.length_a   1.000
_cell.length_b   1.000
_cell.length_c   1.000
_cell.angle_alpha   90.00
_cell.angle_beta   90.00
_cell.angle_gamma   90.00
#
_symmetry.space_group_name_H-M   'P 1'
#
loop_
_entity.id
_entity.type
_entity.pdbx_description
1 polymer ?
#
loop_
_entity_poly.entity_id
_entity_poly.type
_entity_poly.pdbx_seq_one_letter_code
_entity_poly.pdbx_strand_id
1 'polypeptide(L)'
;STAATDDKTIGALTDEKVKPEWLEEWYDGLTYCTWNGLGQALTADKIHTALDSLSSNKINITNLIIDDNWQSLSQGDTQFKRAWQDFEATPDGFPMGMKAFTSEVRKRHPNVNHIAVWHAILGYWGGVDANGKIGQKYKTVEVEKEPGVAGGKFHIVAAEDAKQMYDDFYRFLSESGVDSVKTDAQFFLDLLLHAPDRRAVTTEYQDAWTLAHLRHFSSRAISCMSQAPQILFHSQLPTNKPRLLVRNSDDFFPEVAASHPWHIFCNAHNALFTQHLNVLPDWDMFQTSHPWAGFHAAARAVSGGPIYFTDEPGKHDLELIGQMTAQTPRGKTVILRPHRVGRTIDAYNGYDNQALLKVGTYVGMARTGTGILGVFNVSQQDVSEFIQLSDFPGTEEGEYVVGSFLSGEVTKPMTGGGNQAMLGLELGVQGWDILSAYALRSFTVKEKKVQVAMMGLLGKMTGSAAVSGLDMYVESNGRLRIWVSLKALGTMGLYVSDLAKRDIDQQLMIMIFGKPISRDCVRDSTRCENVLEIDVEKAWKDSGEEAGWSNEVSVEVFIS
;
A
#
# COMPACT_ATOMS: atom_id res chain seq x y z
N SER A 1 -7.83 41.59 19.34
CA SER A 1 -8.91 40.58 19.27
C SER A 1 -8.51 39.32 18.51
N THR A 2 -7.20 39.06 18.35
CA THR A 2 -6.64 37.97 17.53
C THR A 2 -6.22 36.74 18.33
N ALA A 3 -6.34 36.75 19.67
CA ALA A 3 -5.97 35.62 20.51
C ALA A 3 -7.12 34.62 20.77
N ALA A 4 -8.37 34.99 20.46
CA ALA A 4 -9.54 34.16 20.77
C ALA A 4 -9.92 33.16 19.65
N THR A 5 -9.30 33.27 18.47
CA THR A 5 -9.55 32.39 17.32
C THR A 5 -8.61 31.18 17.25
N ASP A 6 -7.44 31.24 17.89
CA ASP A 6 -6.47 30.13 17.87
C ASP A 6 -6.82 29.02 18.88
N ASP A 7 -7.41 29.37 20.03
CA ASP A 7 -7.82 28.39 21.06
C ASP A 7 -8.96 27.46 20.61
N LYS A 8 -9.83 27.93 19.70
CA LYS A 8 -10.89 27.07 19.12
C LYS A 8 -10.36 26.04 18.13
N THR A 9 -9.20 26.30 17.52
CA THR A 9 -8.59 25.39 16.54
C THR A 9 -7.84 24.26 17.26
N ILE A 10 -7.29 24.55 18.44
CA ILE A 10 -6.62 23.54 19.29
C ILE A 10 -7.62 22.70 20.07
N GLY A 11 -8.76 23.27 20.50
CA GLY A 11 -9.82 22.52 21.21
C GLY A 11 -10.49 21.40 20.39
N ALA A 12 -10.42 21.47 19.05
CA ALA A 12 -10.93 20.42 18.17
C ALA A 12 -10.08 19.14 18.15
N LEU A 13 -8.81 19.21 18.59
CA LEU A 13 -7.91 18.06 18.70
C LEU A 13 -8.09 17.26 20.00
N THR A 14 -8.85 17.80 20.96
CA THR A 14 -9.10 17.20 22.28
C THR A 14 -10.54 16.71 22.45
N ASP A 15 -11.34 16.71 21.39
CA ASP A 15 -12.70 16.16 21.43
C ASP A 15 -12.60 14.63 21.63
N GLU A 16 -13.25 14.10 22.67
CA GLU A 16 -13.27 12.66 23.02
C GLU A 16 -13.88 11.78 21.90
N LYS A 17 -14.41 12.41 20.85
CA LYS A 17 -14.87 11.76 19.61
C LYS A 17 -13.78 11.51 18.57
N VAL A 18 -12.61 12.13 18.69
CA VAL A 18 -11.46 11.82 17.83
C VAL A 18 -10.86 10.52 18.32
N LYS A 19 -11.37 9.40 17.79
CA LYS A 19 -10.62 8.14 17.86
C LYS A 19 -9.28 8.40 17.19
N PRO A 20 -8.14 7.97 17.77
CA PRO A 20 -6.87 7.98 17.05
C PRO A 20 -7.03 7.02 15.87
N GLU A 21 -7.52 7.53 14.75
CA GLU A 21 -7.56 6.85 13.47
C GLU A 21 -6.15 6.94 12.92
N TRP A 22 -5.36 5.91 13.22
CA TRP A 22 -3.97 5.81 12.81
C TRP A 22 -3.90 5.81 11.28
N LEU A 23 -3.06 6.69 10.71
CA LEU A 23 -2.75 6.71 9.26
C LEU A 23 -2.27 5.33 8.76
N GLU A 24 -1.75 4.51 9.66
CA GLU A 24 -1.44 3.10 9.41
C GLU A 24 -2.65 2.32 8.90
N GLU A 25 -3.87 2.56 9.39
CA GLU A 25 -5.07 1.86 8.87
C GLU A 25 -5.42 2.26 7.43
N TRP A 26 -5.13 3.51 7.05
CA TRP A 26 -5.35 3.98 5.69
C TRP A 26 -4.29 3.40 4.74
N TYR A 27 -3.00 3.48 5.07
CA TYR A 27 -1.90 3.03 4.21
C TYR A 27 -1.72 1.51 4.19
N ASP A 28 -2.04 0.84 5.30
CA ASP A 28 -1.88 -0.62 5.45
C ASP A 28 -3.22 -1.35 5.23
N GLY A 29 -4.31 -0.64 4.96
CA GLY A 29 -5.61 -1.21 4.62
C GLY A 29 -5.65 -1.76 3.20
N LEU A 30 -6.13 -3.00 3.02
CA LEU A 30 -6.46 -3.50 1.69
C LEU A 30 -7.58 -2.63 1.11
N THR A 31 -7.38 -2.14 -0.11
CA THR A 31 -8.28 -1.15 -0.69
C THR A 31 -8.85 -1.60 -2.02
N TYR A 32 -10.15 -1.36 -2.23
CA TYR A 32 -10.80 -1.59 -3.51
C TYR A 32 -11.03 -0.26 -4.24
N CYS A 33 -10.62 -0.19 -5.50
CA CYS A 33 -10.88 0.93 -6.40
C CYS A 33 -11.86 0.54 -7.50
N THR A 34 -12.83 1.39 -7.77
CA THR A 34 -13.94 1.10 -8.70
C THR A 34 -13.60 1.28 -10.19
N TRP A 35 -12.44 1.86 -10.53
CA TRP A 35 -12.10 2.31 -11.89
C TRP A 35 -12.22 1.23 -12.98
N ASN A 36 -11.27 0.29 -13.06
CA ASN A 36 -11.27 -0.70 -14.15
C ASN A 36 -12.39 -1.74 -13.98
N GLY A 37 -12.67 -2.14 -12.73
CA GLY A 37 -13.66 -3.19 -12.44
C GLY A 37 -15.12 -2.81 -12.72
N LEU A 38 -15.51 -1.54 -12.53
CA LEU A 38 -16.91 -1.09 -12.72
C LEU A 38 -17.11 -0.16 -13.93
N GLY A 39 -15.99 0.41 -14.43
CA GLY A 39 -15.95 1.31 -15.57
C GLY A 39 -16.59 2.67 -15.29
N GLN A 40 -16.59 3.51 -16.32
CA GLN A 40 -16.99 4.93 -16.20
C GLN A 40 -18.49 5.12 -15.90
N ALA A 41 -19.37 4.19 -16.28
CA ALA A 41 -20.81 4.32 -15.99
C ALA A 41 -21.11 3.89 -14.53
N LEU A 42 -20.53 4.59 -13.56
CA LEU A 42 -20.56 4.24 -12.15
C LEU A 42 -21.91 4.61 -11.51
N THR A 43 -22.45 3.70 -10.70
CA THR A 43 -23.70 3.91 -9.95
C THR A 43 -23.59 3.32 -8.55
N ALA A 44 -24.41 3.79 -7.62
CA ALA A 44 -24.51 3.24 -6.27
C ALA A 44 -24.75 1.72 -6.28
N ASP A 45 -25.65 1.23 -7.16
CA ASP A 45 -25.97 -0.19 -7.29
C ASP A 45 -24.79 -1.05 -7.75
N LYS A 46 -23.99 -0.55 -8.70
CA LYS A 46 -22.77 -1.25 -9.14
C LYS A 46 -21.77 -1.38 -8.00
N ILE A 47 -21.59 -0.32 -7.21
CA ILE A 47 -20.65 -0.35 -6.08
C ILE A 47 -21.17 -1.30 -5.00
N HIS A 48 -22.47 -1.26 -4.66
CA HIS A 48 -23.06 -2.22 -3.72
C HIS A 48 -22.90 -3.66 -4.19
N THR A 49 -23.15 -3.94 -5.48
CA THR A 49 -22.95 -5.28 -6.06
C THR A 49 -21.50 -5.74 -5.94
N ALA A 50 -20.54 -4.84 -6.18
CA ALA A 50 -19.12 -5.14 -6.02
C ALA A 50 -18.76 -5.46 -4.57
N LEU A 51 -19.21 -4.63 -3.62
CA LEU A 51 -18.96 -4.85 -2.19
C LEU A 51 -19.62 -6.13 -1.67
N ASP A 52 -20.83 -6.45 -2.12
CA ASP A 52 -21.50 -7.72 -1.80
C ASP A 52 -20.73 -8.92 -2.34
N SER A 53 -20.18 -8.82 -3.55
CA SER A 53 -19.32 -9.84 -4.14
C SER A 53 -18.07 -10.05 -3.29
N LEU A 54 -17.39 -8.97 -2.88
CA LEU A 54 -16.22 -9.05 -2.01
C LEU A 54 -16.56 -9.73 -0.68
N SER A 55 -17.63 -9.29 0.00
CA SER A 55 -18.07 -9.88 1.27
C SER A 55 -18.46 -11.35 1.13
N SER A 56 -19.16 -11.73 0.05
CA SER A 56 -19.54 -13.13 -0.22
C SER A 56 -18.33 -14.04 -0.44
N ASN A 57 -17.24 -13.48 -0.98
CA ASN A 57 -15.96 -14.17 -1.16
C ASN A 57 -15.01 -14.01 0.05
N LYS A 58 -15.48 -13.45 1.17
CA LYS A 58 -14.69 -13.19 2.39
C LYS A 58 -13.49 -12.26 2.18
N ILE A 59 -13.57 -11.39 1.17
CA ILE A 59 -12.59 -10.33 0.94
C ILE A 59 -13.04 -9.11 1.73
N ASN A 60 -12.42 -8.89 2.88
CA ASN A 60 -12.72 -7.75 3.72
C ASN A 60 -11.75 -6.62 3.39
N ILE A 61 -12.23 -5.58 2.70
CA ILE A 61 -11.45 -4.37 2.42
C ILE A 61 -11.58 -3.38 3.57
N THR A 62 -10.54 -2.59 3.81
CA THR A 62 -10.56 -1.50 4.80
C THR A 62 -11.01 -0.20 4.15
N ASN A 63 -10.63 -0.01 2.89
CA ASN A 63 -10.79 1.26 2.18
C ASN A 63 -11.56 1.03 0.86
N LEU A 64 -12.43 1.97 0.53
CA LEU A 64 -13.12 2.04 -0.77
C LEU A 64 -12.74 3.34 -1.49
N ILE A 65 -12.32 3.24 -2.75
CA ILE A 65 -12.12 4.40 -3.64
C ILE A 65 -13.23 4.40 -4.69
N ILE A 66 -14.12 5.39 -4.60
CA ILE A 66 -15.13 5.72 -5.60
C ILE A 66 -14.43 6.58 -6.65
N ASP A 67 -14.08 5.97 -7.78
CA ASP A 67 -13.31 6.59 -8.84
C ASP A 67 -14.22 7.45 -9.75
N ASP A 68 -13.67 7.96 -10.85
CA ASP A 68 -14.28 8.95 -11.74
C ASP A 68 -15.75 8.64 -12.12
N ASN A 69 -16.50 9.73 -12.33
CA ASN A 69 -17.86 9.82 -12.86
C ASN A 69 -19.00 9.58 -11.85
N TRP A 70 -18.74 9.79 -10.55
CA TRP A 70 -19.79 9.90 -9.53
C TRP A 70 -20.42 11.31 -9.44
N GLN A 71 -19.71 12.34 -9.93
CA GLN A 71 -20.08 13.74 -9.79
C GLN A 71 -21.29 14.15 -10.63
N SER A 72 -21.94 15.25 -10.24
CA SER A 72 -22.88 15.98 -11.10
C SER A 72 -22.14 16.74 -12.21
N LEU A 73 -22.34 16.34 -13.47
CA LEU A 73 -21.58 16.85 -14.62
C LEU A 73 -22.50 17.44 -15.71
N SER A 74 -22.01 18.47 -16.39
CA SER A 74 -22.66 19.01 -17.59
C SER A 74 -22.62 18.02 -18.76
N GLN A 75 -23.50 18.22 -19.73
CA GLN A 75 -23.55 17.42 -20.95
C GLN A 75 -22.30 17.65 -21.81
N GLY A 76 -21.79 16.58 -22.43
CA GLY A 76 -20.66 16.66 -23.35
C GLY A 76 -20.28 15.30 -23.95
N ASP A 77 -19.87 15.30 -25.22
CA ASP A 77 -19.59 14.07 -25.98
C ASP A 77 -18.37 13.27 -25.47
N THR A 78 -17.53 13.89 -24.64
CA THR A 78 -16.28 13.31 -24.13
C THR A 78 -16.06 13.75 -22.69
N GLN A 79 -15.29 12.99 -21.91
CA GLN A 79 -14.95 13.38 -20.54
C GLN A 79 -14.31 14.78 -20.46
N PHE A 80 -13.46 15.14 -21.42
CA PHE A 80 -12.78 16.45 -21.49
C PHE A 80 -13.70 17.63 -21.76
N LYS A 81 -14.94 17.40 -22.18
CA LYS A 81 -15.96 18.45 -22.39
C LYS A 81 -16.95 18.57 -21.23
N ARG A 82 -17.14 17.50 -20.45
CA ARG A 82 -18.04 17.52 -19.30
C ARG A 82 -17.41 18.37 -18.19
N ALA A 83 -18.20 19.21 -17.55
CA ALA A 83 -17.72 20.15 -16.54
C ALA A 83 -18.49 19.96 -15.24
N TRP A 84 -17.84 20.23 -14.11
CA TRP A 84 -18.39 19.98 -12.79
C TRP A 84 -19.46 21.00 -12.41
N GLN A 85 -20.67 20.55 -12.05
CA GLN A 85 -21.82 21.43 -11.83
C GLN A 85 -22.16 21.65 -10.35
N ASP A 86 -22.08 20.60 -9.54
CA ASP A 86 -22.50 20.58 -8.14
C ASP A 86 -21.61 19.63 -7.32
N PHE A 87 -21.44 19.90 -6.02
CA PHE A 87 -20.68 19.02 -5.14
C PHE A 87 -21.37 17.68 -4.91
N GLU A 88 -22.70 17.65 -5.00
CA GLU A 88 -23.49 16.43 -4.86
C GLU A 88 -23.25 15.46 -6.04
N ALA A 89 -23.36 14.16 -5.73
CA ALA A 89 -23.30 13.09 -6.70
C ALA A 89 -24.42 13.20 -7.75
N THR A 90 -24.19 12.65 -8.94
CA THR A 90 -25.21 12.68 -9.99
C THR A 90 -26.48 11.95 -9.54
N PRO A 91 -27.67 12.56 -9.66
CA PRO A 91 -28.92 11.93 -9.25
C PRO A 91 -29.25 10.68 -10.08
N ASP A 92 -28.70 10.54 -11.29
CA ASP A 92 -28.91 9.37 -12.14
C ASP A 92 -28.17 8.13 -11.60
N GLY A 93 -26.98 8.33 -11.01
CA GLY A 93 -26.17 7.24 -10.45
C GLY A 93 -26.34 7.07 -8.93
N PHE A 94 -26.71 8.15 -8.24
CA PHE A 94 -26.83 8.25 -6.77
C PHE A 94 -28.13 8.99 -6.41
N PRO A 95 -29.31 8.39 -6.66
CA PRO A 95 -30.61 9.07 -6.53
C PRO A 95 -30.93 9.56 -5.11
N MET A 96 -30.29 8.99 -4.09
CA MET A 96 -30.44 9.38 -2.69
C MET A 96 -29.30 10.27 -2.17
N GLY A 97 -28.36 10.67 -3.04
CA GLY A 97 -27.18 11.47 -2.71
C GLY A 97 -26.05 10.69 -2.04
N MET A 98 -24.88 11.32 -1.96
CA MET A 98 -23.64 10.71 -1.46
C MET A 98 -23.78 10.26 0.01
N LYS A 99 -24.42 11.08 0.86
CA LYS A 99 -24.57 10.77 2.29
C LYS A 99 -25.38 9.51 2.56
N ALA A 100 -26.47 9.31 1.82
CA ALA A 100 -27.27 8.10 1.96
C ALA A 100 -26.48 6.87 1.51
N PHE A 101 -25.74 7.00 0.41
CA PHE A 101 -24.89 5.95 -0.13
C PHE A 101 -23.80 5.51 0.85
N THR A 102 -22.95 6.42 1.34
CA THR A 102 -21.87 6.09 2.29
C THR A 102 -22.39 5.51 3.60
N SER A 103 -23.54 5.99 4.09
CA SER A 103 -24.20 5.47 5.28
C SER A 103 -24.63 4.01 5.09
N GLU A 104 -25.19 3.68 3.92
CA GLU A 104 -25.60 2.31 3.61
C GLU A 104 -24.39 1.40 3.37
N VAL A 105 -23.30 1.91 2.75
CA VAL A 105 -22.02 1.16 2.63
C VAL A 105 -21.50 0.76 4.00
N ARG A 106 -21.35 1.69 4.94
CA ARG A 106 -20.83 1.40 6.29
C ARG A 106 -21.74 0.47 7.09
N LYS A 107 -23.07 0.54 6.86
CA LYS A 107 -24.05 -0.33 7.50
C LYS A 107 -23.98 -1.77 6.98
N ARG A 108 -23.83 -1.95 5.66
CA ARG A 108 -23.78 -3.28 5.01
C ARG A 108 -22.41 -3.94 5.11
N HIS A 109 -21.34 -3.13 5.09
CA HIS A 109 -19.95 -3.59 5.07
C HIS A 109 -19.17 -2.86 6.18
N PRO A 110 -19.33 -3.26 7.46
CA PRO A 110 -18.74 -2.57 8.60
C PRO A 110 -17.20 -2.60 8.65
N ASN A 111 -16.56 -3.42 7.81
CA ASN A 111 -15.12 -3.45 7.60
C ASN A 111 -14.60 -2.25 6.80
N VAL A 112 -15.46 -1.56 6.04
CA VAL A 112 -15.08 -0.35 5.27
C VAL A 112 -14.98 0.83 6.22
N ASN A 113 -13.75 1.14 6.63
CA ASN A 113 -13.45 2.23 7.56
C ASN A 113 -13.30 3.56 6.84
N HIS A 114 -12.73 3.55 5.64
CA HIS A 114 -12.44 4.75 4.87
C HIS A 114 -13.09 4.72 3.49
N ILE A 115 -13.66 5.84 3.11
CA ILE A 115 -14.29 6.02 1.80
C ILE A 115 -13.65 7.26 1.16
N ALA A 116 -12.97 7.04 0.05
CA ALA A 116 -12.40 8.07 -0.78
C ALA A 116 -13.24 8.31 -2.03
N VAL A 117 -13.26 9.57 -2.49
CA VAL A 117 -13.81 9.93 -3.80
C VAL A 117 -12.72 10.51 -4.70
N TRP A 118 -12.84 10.25 -5.99
CA TRP A 118 -11.98 10.84 -7.02
C TRP A 118 -12.47 12.23 -7.43
N HIS A 119 -11.56 13.16 -7.72
CA HIS A 119 -11.85 14.39 -8.47
C HIS A 119 -10.58 14.95 -9.14
N ALA A 120 -10.72 15.84 -10.13
CA ALA A 120 -9.58 16.54 -10.71
C ALA A 120 -9.27 17.85 -9.96
N ILE A 121 -8.02 18.33 -10.03
CA ILE A 121 -7.60 19.53 -9.27
C ILE A 121 -8.31 20.83 -9.72
N LEU A 122 -8.68 20.93 -11.00
CA LEU A 122 -9.34 22.11 -11.60
C LEU A 122 -10.85 21.89 -11.85
N GLY A 123 -11.48 20.94 -11.15
CA GLY A 123 -12.89 20.59 -11.30
C GLY A 123 -13.08 19.16 -11.81
N TYR A 124 -13.78 19.00 -12.94
CA TYR A 124 -13.76 17.76 -13.73
C TYR A 124 -12.73 17.86 -14.86
N TRP A 125 -12.60 16.84 -15.72
CA TRP A 125 -11.72 16.87 -16.90
C TRP A 125 -11.95 18.10 -17.81
N GLY A 126 -13.21 18.54 -17.97
CA GLY A 126 -13.59 19.77 -18.67
C GLY A 126 -13.73 21.02 -17.79
N GLY A 127 -13.27 20.97 -16.53
CA GLY A 127 -13.32 22.09 -15.59
C GLY A 127 -14.62 22.18 -14.81
N VAL A 128 -15.10 23.40 -14.63
CA VAL A 128 -16.32 23.77 -13.90
C VAL A 128 -17.34 24.35 -14.88
N ASP A 129 -18.60 23.97 -14.74
CA ASP A 129 -19.67 24.60 -15.49
C ASP A 129 -19.95 25.99 -14.90
N ALA A 130 -19.66 27.04 -15.66
CA ALA A 130 -19.89 28.43 -15.25
C ALA A 130 -21.37 28.72 -14.94
N ASN A 131 -22.31 27.94 -15.50
CA ASN A 131 -23.73 28.07 -15.22
C ASN A 131 -24.24 27.07 -14.17
N GLY A 132 -23.40 26.13 -13.73
CA GLY A 132 -23.71 25.19 -12.66
C GLY A 132 -23.73 25.86 -11.28
N LYS A 133 -24.16 25.13 -10.25
CA LYS A 133 -24.22 25.66 -8.87
C LYS A 133 -22.85 26.12 -8.37
N ILE A 134 -21.79 25.39 -8.71
CA ILE A 134 -20.40 25.79 -8.37
C ILE A 134 -20.05 27.10 -9.08
N GLY A 135 -20.28 27.20 -10.39
CA GLY A 135 -19.97 28.40 -11.18
C GLY A 135 -20.81 29.64 -10.82
N GLN A 136 -22.00 29.44 -10.26
CA GLN A 136 -22.83 30.53 -9.73
C GLN A 136 -22.41 30.97 -8.32
N LYS A 137 -21.85 30.06 -7.51
CA LYS A 137 -21.45 30.33 -6.13
C LYS A 137 -20.07 30.98 -6.03
N TYR A 138 -19.13 30.58 -6.89
CA TYR A 138 -17.76 31.07 -6.90
C TYR A 138 -17.45 31.79 -8.22
N LYS A 139 -16.56 32.77 -8.17
CA LYS A 139 -16.05 33.42 -9.37
C LYS A 139 -15.35 32.39 -10.25
N THR A 140 -15.71 32.34 -11.53
CA THR A 140 -15.05 31.48 -12.53
C THR A 140 -14.27 32.31 -13.54
N VAL A 141 -13.21 31.73 -14.09
CA VAL A 141 -12.38 32.31 -15.16
C VAL A 141 -12.16 31.28 -16.27
N GLU A 142 -12.13 31.74 -17.51
CA GLU A 142 -11.73 30.91 -18.65
C GLU A 142 -10.20 30.86 -18.74
N VAL A 143 -9.65 29.66 -18.83
CA VAL A 143 -8.23 29.40 -19.07
C VAL A 143 -8.09 28.43 -20.25
N GLU A 144 -6.89 28.32 -20.80
CA GLU A 144 -6.60 27.49 -21.97
C GLU A 144 -5.52 26.46 -21.65
N LYS A 145 -5.73 25.21 -22.05
CA LYS A 145 -4.73 24.14 -21.93
C LYS A 145 -3.85 24.08 -23.17
N GLU A 146 -2.58 23.74 -22.99
CA GLU A 146 -1.66 23.43 -24.09
C GLU A 146 -2.23 22.31 -25.00
N PRO A 147 -1.98 22.38 -26.32
CA PRO A 147 -2.35 21.29 -27.24
C PRO A 147 -1.70 19.96 -26.84
N GLY A 148 -2.40 18.84 -27.03
CA GLY A 148 -1.89 17.50 -26.68
C GLY A 148 -2.96 16.68 -25.97
N VAL A 149 -2.68 16.30 -24.72
CA VAL A 149 -3.50 15.38 -23.90
C VAL A 149 -4.97 15.82 -23.80
N ALA A 150 -5.21 17.11 -23.56
CA ALA A 150 -6.54 17.68 -23.40
C ALA A 150 -6.56 19.16 -23.78
N GLY A 151 -6.21 19.49 -25.03
CA GLY A 151 -6.17 20.89 -25.48
C GLY A 151 -7.53 21.60 -25.42
N GLY A 152 -7.50 22.92 -25.33
CA GLY A 152 -8.69 23.78 -25.46
C GLY A 152 -9.02 24.61 -24.23
N LYS A 153 -10.04 25.46 -24.39
CA LYS A 153 -10.52 26.40 -23.38
C LYS A 153 -11.53 25.76 -22.45
N PHE A 154 -11.47 26.12 -21.18
CA PHE A 154 -12.36 25.62 -20.14
C PHE A 154 -12.42 26.60 -18.97
N HIS A 155 -13.46 26.47 -18.14
CA HIS A 155 -13.63 27.33 -16.98
C HIS A 155 -13.12 26.63 -15.72
N ILE A 156 -12.46 27.40 -14.85
CA ILE A 156 -12.05 26.99 -13.51
C ILE A 156 -12.58 27.99 -12.49
N VAL A 157 -12.62 27.62 -11.22
CA VAL A 157 -12.82 28.61 -10.14
C VAL A 157 -11.60 29.54 -10.09
N ALA A 158 -11.81 30.84 -9.96
CA ALA A 158 -10.74 31.82 -9.85
C ALA A 158 -9.86 31.50 -8.64
N ALA A 159 -8.55 31.75 -8.76
CA ALA A 159 -7.58 31.42 -7.70
C ALA A 159 -7.96 32.03 -6.34
N GLU A 160 -8.52 33.26 -6.34
CA GLU A 160 -8.98 33.96 -5.13
C GLU A 160 -10.11 33.23 -4.37
N ASP A 161 -10.91 32.42 -5.06
CA ASP A 161 -12.03 31.65 -4.48
C ASP A 161 -11.68 30.17 -4.27
N ALA A 162 -10.55 29.68 -4.79
CA ALA A 162 -10.19 28.26 -4.76
C ALA A 162 -10.13 27.69 -3.33
N LYS A 163 -9.57 28.45 -2.38
CA LYS A 163 -9.50 28.06 -0.96
C LYS A 163 -10.88 27.85 -0.34
N GLN A 164 -11.82 28.76 -0.62
CA GLN A 164 -13.18 28.66 -0.08
C GLN A 164 -13.95 27.51 -0.75
N MET A 165 -13.76 27.31 -2.05
CA MET A 165 -14.36 26.20 -2.79
C MET A 165 -13.91 24.85 -2.23
N TYR A 166 -12.59 24.64 -2.04
CA TYR A 166 -12.06 23.39 -1.48
C TYR A 166 -12.50 23.16 -0.03
N ASP A 167 -12.52 24.20 0.81
CA ASP A 167 -12.99 24.08 2.20
C ASP A 167 -14.48 23.70 2.27
N ASP A 168 -15.33 24.29 1.43
CA ASP A 168 -16.75 23.93 1.36
C ASP A 168 -16.97 22.55 0.75
N PHE A 169 -16.22 22.19 -0.31
CA PHE A 169 -16.32 20.89 -0.96
C PHE A 169 -15.96 19.75 0.00
N TYR A 170 -14.82 19.87 0.69
CA TYR A 170 -14.38 18.82 1.59
C TYR A 170 -15.19 18.77 2.89
N ARG A 171 -15.75 19.90 3.33
CA ARG A 171 -16.77 19.89 4.39
C ARG A 171 -18.00 19.10 3.96
N PHE A 172 -18.53 19.35 2.76
CA PHE A 172 -19.66 18.58 2.22
C PHE A 172 -19.36 17.08 2.14
N LEU A 173 -18.18 16.70 1.65
CA LEU A 173 -17.74 15.30 1.60
C LEU A 173 -17.67 14.67 3.00
N SER A 174 -17.04 15.36 3.96
CA SER A 174 -16.94 14.92 5.35
C SER A 174 -18.32 14.74 6.01
N GLU A 175 -19.22 15.71 5.82
CA GLU A 175 -20.62 15.64 6.29
C GLU A 175 -21.44 14.53 5.62
N SER A 176 -20.97 14.07 4.44
CA SER A 176 -21.50 12.95 3.67
C SER A 176 -20.77 11.64 3.94
N GLY A 177 -19.90 11.55 4.94
CA GLY A 177 -19.25 10.31 5.36
C GLY A 177 -18.04 9.86 4.53
N VAL A 178 -17.58 10.72 3.60
CA VAL A 178 -16.32 10.58 2.87
C VAL A 178 -15.20 11.19 3.71
N ASP A 179 -14.08 10.49 3.87
CA ASP A 179 -13.00 10.90 4.77
C ASP A 179 -11.63 10.95 4.11
N SER A 180 -11.59 10.77 2.79
CA SER A 180 -10.39 10.66 1.98
C SER A 180 -10.65 11.11 0.53
N VAL A 181 -9.62 11.47 -0.23
CA VAL A 181 -9.75 11.83 -1.66
C VAL A 181 -8.62 11.24 -2.52
N LYS A 182 -8.93 10.97 -3.78
CA LYS A 182 -7.96 10.74 -4.85
C LYS A 182 -8.04 11.91 -5.83
N THR A 183 -6.98 12.71 -5.93
CA THR A 183 -6.98 13.96 -6.69
C THR A 183 -6.09 13.86 -7.91
N ASP A 184 -6.75 13.77 -9.07
CA ASP A 184 -6.14 13.55 -10.37
C ASP A 184 -5.92 14.85 -11.16
N ALA A 185 -5.30 14.68 -12.33
CA ALA A 185 -5.01 15.73 -13.30
C ALA A 185 -4.23 16.91 -12.69
N GLN A 186 -3.39 16.66 -11.69
CA GLN A 186 -2.65 17.74 -11.03
C GLN A 186 -1.70 18.47 -11.98
N PHE A 187 -1.13 17.74 -12.96
CA PHE A 187 -0.32 18.29 -14.04
C PHE A 187 -1.03 19.34 -14.91
N PHE A 188 -2.37 19.43 -14.89
CA PHE A 188 -3.09 20.50 -15.61
C PHE A 188 -2.66 21.89 -15.17
N LEU A 189 -2.19 22.06 -13.93
CA LEU A 189 -1.63 23.33 -13.45
C LEU A 189 -0.40 23.76 -14.25
N ASP A 190 0.43 22.80 -14.69
CA ASP A 190 1.63 23.05 -15.49
C ASP A 190 1.31 23.20 -16.99
N LEU A 191 0.18 22.62 -17.44
CA LEU A 191 -0.28 22.66 -18.84
C LEU A 191 -1.24 23.81 -19.18
N LEU A 192 -1.47 24.79 -18.29
CA LEU A 192 -2.18 26.01 -18.70
C LEU A 192 -1.30 26.76 -19.69
N LEU A 193 -1.79 27.09 -20.88
CA LEU A 193 -1.01 27.65 -22.00
C LEU A 193 -0.38 29.01 -21.66
N HIS A 194 -1.10 29.87 -20.95
CA HIS A 194 -0.68 31.25 -20.69
C HIS A 194 0.08 31.36 -19.35
N ALA A 195 1.28 31.93 -19.39
CA ALA A 195 2.13 32.09 -18.20
C ALA A 195 1.48 32.87 -17.04
N PRO A 196 0.67 33.93 -17.28
CA PRO A 196 -0.08 34.59 -16.20
C PRO A 196 -1.03 33.65 -15.45
N ASP A 197 -1.68 32.72 -16.16
CA ASP A 197 -2.60 31.75 -15.54
C ASP A 197 -1.84 30.77 -14.68
N ARG A 198 -0.73 30.19 -15.19
CA ARG A 198 0.14 29.30 -14.40
C ARG A 198 0.63 29.99 -13.13
N ARG A 199 1.06 31.25 -13.22
CA ARG A 199 1.54 32.04 -12.08
C ARG A 199 0.44 32.27 -11.04
N ALA A 200 -0.79 32.51 -11.46
CA ALA A 200 -1.91 32.79 -10.57
C ALA A 200 -2.50 31.52 -9.93
N VAL A 201 -2.53 30.41 -10.66
CA VAL A 201 -3.33 29.23 -10.29
C VAL A 201 -2.51 28.16 -9.57
N THR A 202 -1.26 27.90 -9.99
CA THR A 202 -0.50 26.71 -9.56
C THR A 202 -0.37 26.59 -8.04
N THR A 203 0.24 27.60 -7.40
CA THR A 203 0.47 27.60 -5.95
C THR A 203 -0.84 27.70 -5.16
N GLU A 204 -1.76 28.57 -5.59
CA GLU A 204 -3.02 28.80 -4.90
C GLU A 204 -3.90 27.54 -4.85
N TYR A 205 -3.99 26.79 -5.95
CA TYR A 205 -4.73 25.53 -5.96
C TYR A 205 -4.05 24.43 -5.16
N GLN A 206 -2.72 24.32 -5.23
CA GLN A 206 -1.98 23.36 -4.40
C GLN A 206 -2.15 23.66 -2.91
N ASP A 207 -2.10 24.92 -2.50
CA ASP A 207 -2.32 25.33 -1.11
C ASP A 207 -3.78 25.15 -0.67
N ALA A 208 -4.75 25.53 -1.51
CA ALA A 208 -6.17 25.32 -1.24
C ALA A 208 -6.49 23.84 -1.00
N TRP A 209 -6.04 22.97 -1.92
CA TRP A 209 -6.20 21.53 -1.83
C TRP A 209 -5.49 20.96 -0.60
N THR A 210 -4.24 21.36 -0.36
CA THR A 210 -3.45 20.90 0.79
C THR A 210 -4.12 21.22 2.11
N LEU A 211 -4.51 22.49 2.29
CA LEU A 211 -5.15 22.95 3.52
C LEU A 211 -6.50 22.24 3.76
N ALA A 212 -7.27 22.00 2.70
CA ALA A 212 -8.55 21.34 2.81
C ALA A 212 -8.41 19.86 3.23
N HIS A 213 -7.54 19.06 2.60
CA HIS A 213 -7.40 17.65 2.98
C HIS A 213 -6.76 17.49 4.37
N LEU A 214 -5.88 18.41 4.78
CA LEU A 214 -5.33 18.41 6.15
C LEU A 214 -6.42 18.70 7.19
N ARG A 215 -7.33 19.62 6.88
CA ARG A 215 -8.41 20.03 7.78
C ARG A 215 -9.52 18.99 7.92
N HIS A 216 -9.99 18.44 6.80
CA HIS A 216 -11.22 17.63 6.77
C HIS A 216 -10.95 16.13 6.75
N PHE A 217 -9.77 15.70 6.29
CA PHE A 217 -9.46 14.28 6.03
C PHE A 217 -8.23 13.78 6.79
N SER A 218 -7.71 14.55 7.75
CA SER A 218 -6.52 14.17 8.54
C SER A 218 -5.34 13.74 7.66
N SER A 219 -5.17 14.40 6.51
CA SER A 219 -4.16 14.10 5.47
C SER A 219 -4.39 12.87 4.59
N ARG A 220 -5.55 12.21 4.64
CA ARG A 220 -5.89 11.09 3.74
C ARG A 220 -6.22 11.61 2.34
N ALA A 221 -5.17 11.83 1.55
CA ALA A 221 -5.28 12.22 0.15
C ALA A 221 -4.25 11.47 -0.69
N ILE A 222 -4.66 11.08 -1.90
CA ILE A 222 -3.80 10.53 -2.94
C ILE A 222 -3.64 11.61 -4.01
N SER A 223 -2.40 11.96 -4.31
CA SER A 223 -2.02 12.92 -5.34
C SER A 223 -1.63 12.19 -6.61
N CYS A 224 -2.42 12.36 -7.67
CA CYS A 224 -2.23 11.63 -8.91
C CYS A 224 -1.86 12.57 -10.05
N MET A 225 -1.01 12.08 -10.97
CA MET A 225 -0.51 12.87 -12.11
C MET A 225 0.18 14.16 -11.66
N SER A 226 0.94 14.11 -10.57
CA SER A 226 1.45 15.29 -9.85
C SER A 226 2.98 15.43 -9.90
N GLN A 227 3.65 14.74 -10.82
CA GLN A 227 5.11 14.75 -10.95
C GLN A 227 5.66 15.93 -11.78
N ALA A 228 4.89 17.01 -11.93
CA ALA A 228 5.35 18.25 -12.57
C ALA A 228 6.32 19.00 -11.63
N PRO A 229 7.42 19.61 -12.13
CA PRO A 229 8.45 20.24 -11.29
C PRO A 229 7.92 21.19 -10.23
N GLN A 230 6.95 22.05 -10.58
CA GLN A 230 6.37 23.01 -9.62
C GLN A 230 5.66 22.32 -8.46
N ILE A 231 4.97 21.22 -8.72
CA ILE A 231 4.26 20.44 -7.69
C ILE A 231 5.26 19.66 -6.84
N LEU A 232 6.30 19.10 -7.46
CA LEU A 232 7.38 18.42 -6.75
C LEU A 232 8.03 19.36 -5.71
N PHE A 233 8.42 20.58 -6.10
CA PHE A 233 9.08 21.53 -5.21
C PHE A 233 8.13 22.13 -4.15
N HIS A 234 6.87 22.39 -4.52
CA HIS A 234 5.92 23.07 -3.63
C HIS A 234 5.22 22.13 -2.64
N SER A 235 4.80 20.95 -3.09
CA SER A 235 3.93 20.05 -2.32
C SER A 235 4.64 18.80 -1.83
N GLN A 236 5.62 18.28 -2.59
CA GLN A 236 6.21 16.97 -2.31
C GLN A 236 7.59 17.05 -1.63
N LEU A 237 8.38 18.09 -1.89
CA LEU A 237 9.69 18.27 -1.28
C LEU A 237 9.63 18.71 0.22
N PRO A 238 8.72 19.62 0.63
CA PRO A 238 8.72 20.11 2.01
C PRO A 238 8.36 19.03 3.04
N THR A 239 9.16 18.94 4.11
CA THR A 239 8.99 17.96 5.21
C THR A 239 8.23 18.51 6.42
N ASN A 240 7.67 19.71 6.32
CA ASN A 240 6.90 20.38 7.37
C ASN A 240 5.41 20.01 7.37
N LYS A 241 5.01 19.01 6.58
CA LYS A 241 3.64 18.49 6.44
C LYS A 241 3.66 16.96 6.56
N PRO A 242 2.54 16.31 6.89
CA PRO A 242 2.45 14.85 6.81
C PRO A 242 2.82 14.33 5.42
N ARG A 243 3.31 13.09 5.36
CA ARG A 243 3.68 12.44 4.10
C ARG A 243 2.46 12.28 3.19
N LEU A 244 2.58 12.69 1.93
CA LEU A 244 1.51 12.61 0.94
C LEU A 244 1.59 11.33 0.11
N LEU A 245 0.47 10.66 -0.16
CA LEU A 245 0.45 9.56 -1.12
C LEU A 245 0.52 10.12 -2.53
N VAL A 246 1.42 9.60 -3.34
CA VAL A 246 1.64 10.09 -4.71
C VAL A 246 1.66 8.92 -5.66
N ARG A 247 0.75 8.91 -6.65
CA ARG A 247 0.83 7.92 -7.73
C ARG A 247 2.14 8.11 -8.49
N ASN A 248 2.96 7.08 -8.47
CA ASN A 248 4.37 7.13 -8.84
C ASN A 248 4.62 6.68 -10.29
N SER A 249 3.55 6.56 -11.07
CA SER A 249 3.51 6.10 -12.45
C SER A 249 2.29 6.65 -13.20
N ASP A 250 2.23 6.32 -14.48
CA ASP A 250 0.98 6.35 -15.25
C ASP A 250 -0.04 5.32 -14.71
N ASP A 251 -1.24 5.34 -15.30
CA ASP A 251 -2.36 4.47 -14.95
C ASP A 251 -2.06 2.99 -15.23
N PHE A 252 -2.76 2.09 -14.53
CA PHE A 252 -2.76 0.68 -14.86
C PHE A 252 -3.68 0.41 -16.06
N PHE A 253 -3.10 -0.07 -17.16
CA PHE A 253 -3.83 -0.42 -18.38
C PHE A 253 -3.95 -1.95 -18.54
N PRO A 254 -5.03 -2.60 -18.06
CA PRO A 254 -5.15 -4.06 -18.08
C PRO A 254 -5.09 -4.66 -19.49
N GLU A 255 -5.65 -3.95 -20.47
CA GLU A 255 -5.79 -4.45 -21.84
C GLU A 255 -4.52 -4.23 -22.71
N VAL A 256 -3.47 -3.60 -22.17
CA VAL A 256 -2.24 -3.27 -22.91
C VAL A 256 -1.10 -4.13 -22.39
N ALA A 257 -0.89 -5.32 -22.99
CA ALA A 257 0.11 -6.27 -22.52
C ALA A 257 1.52 -5.67 -22.34
N ALA A 258 1.94 -4.77 -23.23
CA ALA A 258 3.24 -4.11 -23.17
C ALA A 258 3.38 -3.14 -21.97
N SER A 259 2.28 -2.66 -21.39
CA SER A 259 2.36 -1.73 -20.25
C SER A 259 2.69 -2.43 -18.93
N HIS A 260 2.47 -3.74 -18.76
CA HIS A 260 2.70 -4.40 -17.46
C HIS A 260 4.17 -4.36 -17.01
N PRO A 261 5.15 -4.79 -17.83
CA PRO A 261 6.55 -4.68 -17.44
C PRO A 261 7.00 -3.22 -17.32
N TRP A 262 6.54 -2.36 -18.23
CA TRP A 262 6.85 -0.94 -18.24
C TRP A 262 6.38 -0.25 -16.95
N HIS A 263 5.17 -0.55 -16.49
CA HIS A 263 4.57 0.01 -15.27
C HIS A 263 5.43 -0.25 -14.04
N ILE A 264 5.92 -1.49 -13.88
CA ILE A 264 6.74 -1.89 -12.74
C ILE A 264 8.15 -1.30 -12.85
N PHE A 265 8.71 -1.29 -14.07
CA PHE A 265 9.98 -0.64 -14.35
C PHE A 265 9.95 0.86 -13.99
N CYS A 266 8.95 1.60 -14.48
CA CYS A 266 8.78 3.02 -14.19
C CYS A 266 8.62 3.29 -12.70
N ASN A 267 7.77 2.53 -12.01
CA ASN A 267 7.59 2.68 -10.57
C ASN A 267 8.89 2.48 -9.79
N ALA A 268 9.62 1.40 -10.07
CA ALA A 268 10.89 1.08 -9.41
C ALA A 268 11.97 2.15 -9.65
N HIS A 269 12.02 2.73 -10.85
CA HIS A 269 12.98 3.79 -11.20
C HIS A 269 12.58 5.16 -10.67
N ASN A 270 11.30 5.53 -10.76
CA ASN A 270 10.78 6.76 -10.17
C ASN A 270 11.02 6.79 -8.66
N ALA A 271 10.94 5.63 -8.00
CA ALA A 271 11.25 5.47 -6.58
C ALA A 271 12.71 5.81 -6.20
N LEU A 272 13.66 5.82 -7.14
CA LEU A 272 15.01 6.33 -6.89
C LEU A 272 14.97 7.80 -6.47
N PHE A 273 14.08 8.59 -7.08
CA PHE A 273 13.91 10.01 -6.77
C PHE A 273 12.84 10.24 -5.70
N THR A 274 11.66 9.63 -5.83
CA THR A 274 10.52 9.93 -4.95
C THR A 274 10.73 9.50 -3.50
N GLN A 275 11.63 8.54 -3.22
CA GLN A 275 12.05 8.22 -1.85
C GLN A 275 12.70 9.40 -1.09
N HIS A 276 13.21 10.41 -1.81
CA HIS A 276 13.84 11.60 -1.23
C HIS A 276 12.87 12.76 -1.06
N LEU A 277 11.62 12.58 -1.47
CA LEU A 277 10.53 13.53 -1.25
C LEU A 277 9.74 13.12 0.01
N ASN A 278 8.93 14.04 0.53
CA ASN A 278 8.00 13.80 1.62
C ASN A 278 6.71 13.09 1.13
N VAL A 279 6.89 11.98 0.42
CA VAL A 279 5.80 11.23 -0.21
C VAL A 279 5.88 9.74 0.09
N LEU A 280 4.73 9.05 0.02
CA LEU A 280 4.66 7.60 -0.06
C LEU A 280 4.31 7.24 -1.50
N PRO A 281 5.22 6.59 -2.26
CA PRO A 281 4.92 6.17 -3.62
C PRO A 281 3.79 5.16 -3.66
N ASP A 282 2.75 5.48 -4.41
CA ASP A 282 1.63 4.61 -4.77
C ASP A 282 1.88 4.03 -6.16
N TRP A 283 1.96 2.69 -6.25
CA TRP A 283 2.25 1.97 -7.49
C TRP A 283 1.00 1.67 -8.32
N ASP A 284 -0.11 2.31 -7.96
CA ASP A 284 -1.42 2.21 -8.58
C ASP A 284 -2.10 0.85 -8.40
N MET A 285 -3.41 0.86 -8.65
CA MET A 285 -4.25 -0.34 -8.63
C MET A 285 -3.85 -1.39 -9.67
N PHE A 286 -4.38 -2.60 -9.52
CA PHE A 286 -4.26 -3.68 -10.50
C PHE A 286 -5.43 -4.66 -10.34
N GLN A 287 -5.50 -5.68 -11.21
CA GLN A 287 -6.50 -6.75 -11.12
C GLN A 287 -5.87 -8.05 -10.62
N THR A 288 -6.49 -8.69 -9.64
CA THR A 288 -6.06 -9.96 -9.07
C THR A 288 -6.45 -11.14 -9.96
N SER A 289 -7.53 -11.01 -10.72
CA SER A 289 -7.93 -11.99 -11.74
C SER A 289 -7.45 -11.56 -13.13
N HIS A 290 -6.13 -11.61 -13.32
CA HIS A 290 -5.47 -11.18 -14.57
C HIS A 290 -4.24 -12.05 -14.85
N PRO A 291 -3.84 -12.31 -16.12
CA PRO A 291 -2.63 -13.09 -16.43
C PRO A 291 -1.35 -12.55 -15.77
N TRP A 292 -1.27 -11.24 -15.56
CA TRP A 292 -0.14 -10.57 -14.91
C TRP A 292 -0.36 -10.33 -13.39
N ALA A 293 -1.38 -10.93 -12.78
CA ALA A 293 -1.78 -10.60 -11.42
C ALA A 293 -0.68 -10.87 -10.39
N GLY A 294 -0.02 -12.03 -10.43
CA GLY A 294 1.10 -12.36 -9.54
C GLY A 294 2.25 -11.37 -9.68
N PHE A 295 2.58 -11.00 -10.92
CA PHE A 295 3.62 -10.03 -11.26
C PHE A 295 3.34 -8.65 -10.66
N HIS A 296 2.11 -8.16 -10.77
CA HIS A 296 1.69 -6.89 -10.17
C HIS A 296 1.57 -6.96 -8.64
N ALA A 297 1.00 -8.05 -8.10
CA ALA A 297 0.85 -8.29 -6.66
C ALA A 297 2.20 -8.24 -5.94
N ALA A 298 3.19 -8.98 -6.46
CA ALA A 298 4.54 -9.01 -5.92
C ALA A 298 5.19 -7.63 -5.92
N ALA A 299 5.06 -6.87 -7.02
CA ALA A 299 5.57 -5.52 -7.11
C ALA A 299 4.94 -4.56 -6.09
N ARG A 300 3.61 -4.62 -5.89
CA ARG A 300 2.93 -3.80 -4.87
C ARG A 300 3.36 -4.23 -3.45
N ALA A 301 3.50 -5.52 -3.19
CA ALA A 301 3.97 -6.03 -1.90
C ALA A 301 5.37 -5.50 -1.53
N VAL A 302 6.32 -5.49 -2.47
CA VAL A 302 7.69 -4.98 -2.22
C VAL A 302 7.84 -3.47 -2.34
N SER A 303 6.82 -2.75 -2.82
CA SER A 303 6.87 -1.30 -3.06
C SER A 303 7.08 -0.46 -1.79
N GLY A 304 6.71 -0.99 -0.61
CA GLY A 304 6.65 -0.22 0.62
C GLY A 304 5.53 0.83 0.66
N GLY A 305 4.65 0.85 -0.35
CA GLY A 305 3.46 1.68 -0.48
C GLY A 305 2.15 0.89 -0.26
N PRO A 306 1.00 1.49 -0.58
CA PRO A 306 -0.32 0.86 -0.43
C PRO A 306 -0.59 -0.22 -1.50
N ILE A 307 -1.61 -1.05 -1.27
CA ILE A 307 -2.11 -2.02 -2.26
C ILE A 307 -3.60 -1.78 -2.52
N TYR A 308 -3.89 -1.38 -3.75
CA TYR A 308 -5.23 -1.18 -4.30
C TYR A 308 -5.50 -2.25 -5.36
N PHE A 309 -6.70 -2.84 -5.38
CA PHE A 309 -7.14 -3.70 -6.48
C PHE A 309 -8.47 -3.23 -7.07
N THR A 310 -8.75 -3.58 -8.32
CA THR A 310 -9.89 -3.08 -9.11
C THR A 310 -10.55 -4.19 -9.93
N ASP A 311 -10.76 -5.33 -9.28
CA ASP A 311 -11.40 -6.49 -9.89
C ASP A 311 -12.85 -6.20 -10.30
N GLU A 312 -13.27 -6.86 -11.38
CA GLU A 312 -14.69 -7.00 -11.68
C GLU A 312 -15.38 -7.85 -10.59
N PRO A 313 -16.64 -7.54 -10.22
CA PRO A 313 -17.40 -8.35 -9.27
C PRO A 313 -17.45 -9.83 -9.69
N GLY A 314 -17.02 -10.71 -8.79
CA GLY A 314 -17.01 -12.16 -8.99
C GLY A 314 -15.74 -12.70 -9.64
N LYS A 315 -14.81 -11.84 -10.05
CA LYS A 315 -13.50 -12.22 -10.61
C LYS A 315 -12.38 -11.86 -9.65
N HIS A 316 -12.19 -12.69 -8.63
CA HIS A 316 -11.19 -12.47 -7.59
C HIS A 316 -10.26 -13.68 -7.47
N ASP A 317 -8.95 -13.44 -7.38
CA ASP A 317 -7.99 -14.47 -6.99
C ASP A 317 -7.78 -14.43 -5.46
N LEU A 318 -8.51 -15.30 -4.76
CA LEU A 318 -8.48 -15.36 -3.29
C LEU A 318 -7.14 -15.81 -2.73
N GLU A 319 -6.44 -16.68 -3.45
CA GLU A 319 -5.12 -17.15 -3.03
C GLU A 319 -4.13 -16.00 -3.11
N LEU A 320 -4.10 -15.28 -4.23
CA LEU A 320 -3.21 -14.14 -4.42
C LEU A 320 -3.49 -13.00 -3.43
N ILE A 321 -4.76 -12.67 -3.18
CA ILE A 321 -5.15 -11.71 -2.13
C ILE A 321 -4.65 -12.18 -0.77
N GLY A 322 -4.79 -13.48 -0.48
CA GLY A 322 -4.27 -14.11 0.72
C GLY A 322 -2.74 -14.04 0.84
N GLN A 323 -1.99 -14.00 -0.26
CA GLN A 323 -0.53 -13.89 -0.24
C GLN A 323 -0.05 -12.44 0.06
N MET A 324 -0.83 -11.42 -0.30
CA MET A 324 -0.48 -10.01 -0.04
C MET A 324 -0.98 -9.49 1.31
N THR A 325 -1.95 -10.18 1.93
CA THR A 325 -2.68 -9.69 3.09
C THR A 325 -2.67 -10.66 4.26
N ALA A 326 -2.98 -10.16 5.45
CA ALA A 326 -3.17 -10.96 6.65
C ALA A 326 -4.27 -10.36 7.54
N GLN A 327 -4.88 -11.21 8.38
CA GLN A 327 -5.86 -10.75 9.37
C GLN A 327 -5.15 -10.31 10.64
N THR A 328 -5.53 -9.16 11.17
CA THR A 328 -5.13 -8.75 12.52
C THR A 328 -5.94 -9.52 13.58
N PRO A 329 -5.49 -9.55 14.85
CA PRO A 329 -6.26 -10.13 15.96
C PRO A 329 -7.68 -9.57 16.10
N ARG A 330 -7.91 -8.31 15.72
CA ARG A 330 -9.23 -7.66 15.66
C ARG A 330 -10.05 -7.96 14.39
N GLY A 331 -9.58 -8.84 13.51
CA GLY A 331 -10.30 -9.22 12.29
C GLY A 331 -10.30 -8.16 11.18
N LYS A 332 -9.37 -7.20 11.22
CA LYS A 332 -9.10 -6.30 10.08
C LYS A 332 -8.12 -6.96 9.12
N THR A 333 -8.39 -6.85 7.81
CA THR A 333 -7.43 -7.20 6.77
C THR A 333 -6.40 -6.09 6.60
N VAL A 334 -5.12 -6.44 6.68
CA VAL A 334 -4.02 -5.51 6.45
C VAL A 334 -3.07 -6.07 5.41
N ILE A 335 -2.38 -5.17 4.71
CA ILE A 335 -1.21 -5.53 3.88
C ILE A 335 0.03 -5.63 4.76
N LEU A 336 1.02 -6.39 4.31
CA LEU A 336 2.30 -6.52 5.01
C LEU A 336 3.34 -5.57 4.43
N ARG A 337 3.10 -4.26 4.58
CA ARG A 337 3.90 -3.21 3.97
C ARG A 337 5.33 -3.15 4.54
N PRO A 338 6.39 -3.22 3.71
CA PRO A 338 7.77 -3.01 4.13
C PRO A 338 8.02 -1.63 4.77
N HIS A 339 9.06 -1.52 5.59
CA HIS A 339 9.39 -0.26 6.28
C HIS A 339 10.07 0.77 5.36
N ARG A 340 10.78 0.30 4.32
CA ARG A 340 11.41 1.15 3.32
C ARG A 340 10.61 1.12 2.01
N VAL A 341 10.67 2.24 1.29
CA VAL A 341 10.18 2.30 -0.09
C VAL A 341 11.03 1.39 -0.96
N GLY A 342 10.36 0.51 -1.71
CA GLY A 342 10.94 -0.34 -2.72
C GLY A 342 11.38 0.47 -3.94
N ARG A 343 12.59 0.21 -4.42
CA ARG A 343 13.18 0.89 -5.59
C ARG A 343 14.09 -0.06 -6.33
N THR A 344 14.40 0.23 -7.59
CA THR A 344 15.45 -0.51 -8.30
C THR A 344 16.77 -0.40 -7.54
N ILE A 345 17.51 -1.50 -7.44
CA ILE A 345 18.91 -1.48 -6.94
C ILE A 345 19.91 -1.14 -8.05
N ASP A 346 19.49 -1.26 -9.32
CA ASP A 346 20.31 -1.01 -10.49
C ASP A 346 19.82 0.23 -11.24
N ALA A 347 20.29 1.41 -10.81
CA ALA A 347 19.83 2.69 -11.35
C ALA A 347 20.17 2.95 -12.83
N TYR A 348 21.08 2.17 -13.40
CA TYR A 348 21.58 2.35 -14.77
C TYR A 348 21.08 1.29 -15.75
N ASN A 349 20.23 0.36 -15.29
CA ASN A 349 19.63 -0.63 -16.19
C ASN A 349 18.52 0.04 -17.01
N GLY A 350 18.67 0.01 -18.33
CA GLY A 350 17.64 0.42 -19.27
C GLY A 350 16.52 -0.61 -19.34
N TYR A 351 15.32 -0.19 -19.77
CA TYR A 351 14.16 -1.06 -19.90
C TYR A 351 14.40 -2.22 -20.90
N ASP A 352 15.11 -1.93 -22.00
CA ASP A 352 15.41 -2.92 -23.04
C ASP A 352 16.65 -3.76 -22.73
N ASN A 353 17.28 -3.58 -21.56
CA ASN A 353 18.38 -4.43 -21.15
C ASN A 353 17.86 -5.85 -20.85
N GLN A 354 18.59 -6.87 -21.28
CA GLN A 354 18.29 -8.28 -20.95
C GLN A 354 18.74 -8.61 -19.52
N ALA A 355 18.18 -7.91 -18.54
CA ALA A 355 18.46 -8.06 -17.12
C ALA A 355 17.16 -8.13 -16.32
N LEU A 356 17.19 -8.81 -15.18
CA LEU A 356 16.04 -8.82 -14.29
C LEU A 356 15.93 -7.46 -13.59
N LEU A 357 14.70 -6.93 -13.51
CA LEU A 357 14.42 -5.77 -12.68
C LEU A 357 14.41 -6.23 -11.22
N LYS A 358 15.33 -5.68 -10.43
CA LYS A 358 15.50 -6.00 -9.01
C LYS A 358 15.06 -4.83 -8.13
N VAL A 359 13.98 -5.01 -7.38
CA VAL A 359 13.37 -4.02 -6.50
C VAL A 359 13.74 -4.33 -5.05
N GLY A 360 14.64 -3.54 -4.47
CA GLY A 360 15.13 -3.72 -3.11
C GLY A 360 14.29 -2.95 -2.09
N THR A 361 13.92 -3.62 -0.99
CA THR A 361 13.32 -3.01 0.21
C THR A 361 13.83 -3.67 1.49
N TYR A 362 13.42 -3.17 2.65
CA TYR A 362 13.87 -3.64 3.96
C TYR A 362 12.76 -3.59 5.00
N VAL A 363 12.76 -4.58 5.89
CA VAL A 363 11.89 -4.68 7.07
C VAL A 363 12.75 -4.83 8.31
N GLY A 364 12.34 -4.19 9.42
CA GLY A 364 12.99 -4.30 10.72
C GLY A 364 14.11 -3.29 10.95
N MET A 365 14.89 -3.53 12.02
CA MET A 365 15.98 -2.67 12.45
C MET A 365 17.26 -2.95 11.66
N ALA A 366 18.12 -1.95 11.50
CA ALA A 366 19.40 -2.11 10.81
C ALA A 366 20.19 -3.33 11.34
N ARG A 367 20.85 -4.07 10.43
CA ARG A 367 21.64 -5.29 10.68
C ARG A 367 20.90 -6.52 11.21
N THR A 368 19.64 -6.37 11.62
CA THR A 368 18.89 -7.46 12.27
C THR A 368 17.54 -7.74 11.62
N GLY A 369 17.11 -6.86 10.71
CA GLY A 369 15.94 -7.02 9.88
C GLY A 369 16.16 -7.92 8.68
N THR A 370 15.25 -7.81 7.73
CA THR A 370 15.19 -8.63 6.52
C THR A 370 15.35 -7.75 5.29
N GLY A 371 16.38 -8.00 4.51
CA GLY A 371 16.50 -7.46 3.15
C GLY A 371 15.58 -8.23 2.21
N ILE A 372 14.77 -7.53 1.43
CA ILE A 372 13.84 -8.13 0.47
C ILE A 372 14.20 -7.65 -0.92
N LEU A 373 14.20 -8.57 -1.89
CA LEU A 373 14.39 -8.30 -3.30
C LEU A 373 13.23 -8.89 -4.09
N GLY A 374 12.36 -8.03 -4.62
CA GLY A 374 11.43 -8.44 -5.67
C GLY A 374 12.18 -8.49 -7.00
N VAL A 375 12.13 -9.62 -7.69
CA VAL A 375 12.84 -9.83 -8.96
C VAL A 375 11.82 -10.06 -10.05
N PHE A 376 11.90 -9.31 -11.15
CA PHE A 376 10.89 -9.30 -12.21
C PHE A 376 11.56 -9.42 -13.56
N ASN A 377 11.12 -10.37 -14.38
CA ASN A 377 11.51 -10.40 -15.78
C ASN A 377 10.66 -9.38 -16.55
N VAL A 378 11.25 -8.22 -16.82
CA VAL A 378 10.61 -7.16 -17.62
C VAL A 378 10.88 -7.29 -19.11
N SER A 379 11.70 -8.26 -19.51
CA SER A 379 12.05 -8.52 -20.90
C SER A 379 11.01 -9.41 -21.60
N GLN A 380 11.17 -9.58 -22.91
CA GLN A 380 10.33 -10.45 -23.74
C GLN A 380 10.95 -11.84 -23.98
N GLN A 381 11.97 -12.21 -23.20
CA GLN A 381 12.69 -13.49 -23.30
C GLN A 381 12.94 -14.05 -21.90
N ASP A 382 13.31 -15.31 -21.81
CA ASP A 382 13.74 -15.91 -20.55
C ASP A 382 15.09 -15.32 -20.14
N VAL A 383 15.24 -15.01 -18.84
CA VAL A 383 16.45 -14.40 -18.30
C VAL A 383 16.95 -15.21 -17.12
N SER A 384 18.24 -15.55 -17.16
CA SER A 384 18.96 -16.15 -16.04
C SER A 384 19.98 -15.16 -15.49
N GLU A 385 19.99 -14.96 -14.17
CA GLU A 385 20.91 -14.04 -13.52
C GLU A 385 21.43 -14.64 -12.20
N PHE A 386 22.68 -14.33 -11.86
CA PHE A 386 23.21 -14.59 -10.52
C PHE A 386 22.95 -13.39 -9.62
N ILE A 387 22.20 -13.59 -8.54
CA ILE A 387 21.94 -12.57 -7.53
C ILE A 387 22.95 -12.74 -6.41
N GLN A 388 23.63 -11.67 -6.03
CA GLN A 388 24.59 -11.69 -4.94
C GLN A 388 23.90 -11.36 -3.61
N LEU A 389 24.43 -11.86 -2.50
CA LEU A 389 23.94 -11.48 -1.18
C LEU A 389 24.01 -9.96 -0.95
N SER A 390 25.01 -9.29 -1.53
CA SER A 390 25.18 -7.84 -1.47
C SER A 390 24.10 -7.04 -2.22
N ASP A 391 23.29 -7.68 -3.06
CA ASP A 391 22.19 -7.03 -3.77
C ASP A 391 20.99 -6.78 -2.84
N PHE A 392 20.91 -7.52 -1.74
CA PHE A 392 19.87 -7.37 -0.73
C PHE A 392 20.18 -6.17 0.16
N PRO A 393 19.24 -5.23 0.37
CA PRO A 393 19.48 -4.12 1.29
C PRO A 393 19.76 -4.62 2.72
N GLY A 394 20.79 -4.06 3.38
CA GLY A 394 21.05 -4.34 4.79
C GLY A 394 21.83 -5.62 5.08
N THR A 395 22.44 -6.27 4.07
CA THR A 395 23.24 -7.49 4.21
C THR A 395 24.75 -7.25 4.20
N GLU A 396 25.19 -6.00 4.42
CA GLU A 396 26.59 -5.60 4.34
C GLU A 396 27.46 -6.30 5.41
N GLU A 397 26.86 -6.64 6.55
CA GLU A 397 27.49 -7.33 7.67
C GLU A 397 26.59 -8.47 8.14
N GLY A 398 27.19 -9.58 8.58
CA GLY A 398 26.48 -10.71 9.19
C GLY A 398 26.35 -11.94 8.30
N GLU A 399 25.59 -12.91 8.79
CA GLU A 399 25.32 -14.17 8.11
C GLU A 399 23.81 -14.28 7.86
N TYR A 400 23.42 -14.80 6.70
CA TYR A 400 22.04 -14.78 6.24
C TYR A 400 21.65 -16.13 5.62
N VAL A 401 20.37 -16.46 5.70
CA VAL A 401 19.75 -17.43 4.78
C VAL A 401 18.80 -16.66 3.86
N VAL A 402 18.75 -17.04 2.59
CA VAL A 402 17.86 -16.43 1.61
C VAL A 402 16.72 -17.41 1.32
N GLY A 403 15.47 -16.96 1.46
CA GLY A 403 14.29 -17.73 1.08
C GLY A 403 13.65 -17.18 -0.21
N SER A 404 13.22 -18.07 -1.09
CA SER A 404 12.41 -17.74 -2.27
C SER A 404 10.92 -17.91 -1.95
N PHE A 405 10.10 -16.93 -2.33
CA PHE A 405 8.66 -16.98 -2.11
C PHE A 405 7.99 -18.05 -2.99
N LEU A 406 8.31 -18.08 -4.28
CA LEU A 406 7.66 -19.01 -5.20
C LEU A 406 8.05 -20.47 -4.96
N SER A 407 9.36 -20.75 -4.88
CA SER A 407 9.83 -22.12 -4.66
C SER A 407 9.66 -22.56 -3.20
N GLY A 408 9.75 -21.63 -2.26
CA GLY A 408 9.86 -21.91 -0.83
C GLY A 408 11.20 -22.54 -0.41
N GLU A 409 12.17 -22.61 -1.31
CA GLU A 409 13.52 -23.05 -0.98
C GLU A 409 14.23 -22.01 -0.10
N VAL A 410 15.11 -22.52 0.77
CA VAL A 410 15.93 -21.70 1.66
C VAL A 410 17.40 -22.10 1.47
N THR A 411 18.26 -21.13 1.25
CA THR A 411 19.69 -21.39 1.04
C THR A 411 20.36 -21.92 2.30
N LYS A 412 21.56 -22.47 2.14
CA LYS A 412 22.51 -22.59 3.25
C LYS A 412 22.89 -21.18 3.77
N PRO A 413 23.44 -21.06 4.99
CA PRO A 413 23.99 -19.80 5.48
C PRO A 413 25.03 -19.20 4.53
N MET A 414 24.94 -17.89 4.32
CA MET A 414 25.79 -17.10 3.42
C MET A 414 26.35 -15.88 4.15
N THR A 415 27.54 -15.44 3.78
CA THR A 415 28.21 -14.24 4.32
C THR A 415 28.77 -13.42 3.16
N GLY A 416 28.71 -12.08 3.25
CA GLY A 416 29.26 -11.18 2.25
C GLY A 416 30.75 -11.45 2.00
N GLY A 417 31.16 -11.48 0.72
CA GLY A 417 32.54 -11.77 0.32
C GLY A 417 32.97 -13.24 0.39
N GLY A 418 32.09 -14.16 0.81
CA GLY A 418 32.34 -15.60 0.76
C GLY A 418 32.14 -16.20 -0.65
N ASN A 419 32.81 -17.32 -0.94
CA ASN A 419 32.73 -18.02 -2.24
C ASN A 419 31.32 -18.54 -2.61
N GLN A 420 30.37 -18.56 -1.67
CA GLN A 420 29.00 -19.04 -1.85
C GLN A 420 27.96 -17.92 -1.68
N ALA A 421 28.34 -16.64 -1.81
CA ALA A 421 27.47 -15.50 -1.57
C ALA A 421 26.57 -15.14 -2.78
N MET A 422 26.12 -16.14 -3.54
CA MET A 422 25.29 -15.93 -4.74
C MET A 422 24.31 -17.08 -4.99
N LEU A 423 23.21 -16.76 -5.64
CA LEU A 423 22.13 -17.67 -6.04
C LEU A 423 21.84 -17.50 -7.54
N GLY A 424 21.55 -18.59 -8.24
CA GLY A 424 21.11 -18.54 -9.63
C GLY A 424 19.59 -18.48 -9.69
N LEU A 425 19.06 -17.56 -10.50
CA LEU A 425 17.63 -17.42 -10.74
C LEU A 425 17.36 -17.45 -12.24
N GLU A 426 16.33 -18.19 -12.65
CA GLU A 426 15.84 -18.26 -14.02
C GLU A 426 14.36 -17.89 -14.02
N LEU A 427 14.02 -16.80 -14.71
CA LEU A 427 12.65 -16.33 -14.85
C LEU A 427 12.27 -16.29 -16.32
N GLY A 428 11.21 -17.01 -16.68
CA GLY A 428 10.60 -16.90 -18.00
C GLY A 428 9.93 -15.55 -18.23
N VAL A 429 9.39 -15.31 -19.42
CA VAL A 429 8.54 -14.15 -19.70
C VAL A 429 7.38 -14.08 -18.71
N GLN A 430 7.06 -12.89 -18.18
CA GLN A 430 6.11 -12.67 -17.05
C GLN A 430 6.56 -13.24 -15.71
N GLY A 431 7.74 -13.85 -15.64
CA GLY A 431 8.30 -14.43 -14.43
C GLY A 431 8.66 -13.37 -13.38
N TRP A 432 8.47 -13.73 -12.13
CA TRP A 432 8.85 -12.92 -10.97
C TRP A 432 9.21 -13.84 -9.81
N ASP A 433 9.87 -13.33 -8.77
CA ASP A 433 9.96 -13.96 -7.46
C ASP A 433 10.18 -12.88 -6.39
N ILE A 434 9.99 -13.21 -5.12
CA ILE A 434 10.43 -12.40 -3.99
C ILE A 434 11.44 -13.20 -3.18
N LEU A 435 12.64 -12.67 -3.07
CA LEU A 435 13.71 -13.24 -2.30
C LEU A 435 13.87 -12.45 -1.00
N SER A 436 13.98 -13.15 0.13
CA SER A 436 14.15 -12.52 1.44
C SER A 436 15.42 -13.03 2.13
N ALA A 437 16.34 -12.13 2.45
CA ALA A 437 17.55 -12.41 3.22
C ALA A 437 17.27 -12.22 4.71
N TYR A 438 17.20 -13.33 5.46
CA TYR A 438 16.93 -13.35 6.89
C TYR A 438 18.24 -13.42 7.68
N ALA A 439 18.46 -12.43 8.56
CA ALA A 439 19.66 -12.37 9.39
C ALA A 439 19.72 -13.51 10.40
N LEU A 440 20.81 -14.28 10.40
CA LEU A 440 21.09 -15.32 11.37
C LEU A 440 21.72 -14.75 12.63
N ARG A 441 21.17 -15.13 13.78
CA ARG A 441 21.76 -14.88 15.10
C ARG A 441 22.31 -16.19 15.66
N SER A 442 23.54 -16.14 16.17
CA SER A 442 24.22 -17.31 16.76
C SER A 442 24.15 -17.28 18.28
N PHE A 443 23.77 -18.42 18.87
CA PHE A 443 23.68 -18.61 20.32
C PHE A 443 24.41 -19.90 20.72
N THR A 444 24.85 -19.96 21.98
CA THR A 444 25.35 -21.20 22.59
C THR A 444 24.29 -21.75 23.53
N VAL A 445 23.65 -22.85 23.13
CA VAL A 445 22.59 -23.53 23.89
C VAL A 445 23.15 -24.85 24.36
N LYS A 446 23.31 -25.02 25.68
CA LYS A 446 23.94 -26.20 26.31
C LYS A 446 25.21 -26.66 25.57
N GLU A 447 26.15 -25.74 25.41
CA GLU A 447 27.46 -25.95 24.75
C GLU A 447 27.43 -26.19 23.23
N LYS A 448 26.25 -26.18 22.59
CA LYS A 448 26.11 -26.30 21.14
C LYS A 448 25.79 -24.95 20.50
N LYS A 449 26.45 -24.65 19.38
CA LYS A 449 26.10 -23.48 18.57
C LYS A 449 24.77 -23.74 17.85
N VAL A 450 23.82 -22.83 18.03
CA VAL A 450 22.52 -22.83 17.35
C VAL A 450 22.38 -21.48 16.65
N GLN A 451 21.99 -21.49 15.37
CA GLN A 451 21.71 -20.29 14.61
C GLN A 451 20.23 -20.21 14.30
N VAL A 452 19.66 -19.02 14.47
CA VAL A 452 18.23 -18.77 14.32
C VAL A 452 17.99 -17.55 13.46
N ALA A 453 16.98 -17.61 12.58
CA ALA A 453 16.49 -16.45 11.85
C ALA A 453 14.95 -16.40 11.87
N MET A 454 14.39 -15.21 12.09
CA MET A 454 12.95 -14.96 12.04
C MET A 454 12.50 -14.73 10.61
N MET A 455 11.59 -15.56 10.09
CA MET A 455 11.14 -15.46 8.70
C MET A 455 9.83 -14.67 8.53
N GLY A 456 9.15 -14.35 9.63
CA GLY A 456 7.82 -13.71 9.62
C GLY A 456 6.72 -14.70 9.27
N LEU A 457 5.65 -14.22 8.61
CA LEU A 457 4.55 -15.08 8.16
C LEU A 457 4.88 -15.76 6.82
N LEU A 458 4.97 -17.08 6.82
CA LEU A 458 5.18 -17.89 5.62
C LEU A 458 3.94 -17.83 4.70
N GLY A 459 4.17 -18.02 3.40
CA GLY A 459 3.12 -17.91 2.38
C GLY A 459 2.63 -16.47 2.14
N LYS A 460 3.26 -15.48 2.76
CA LYS A 460 3.01 -14.05 2.51
C LYS A 460 4.18 -13.42 1.78
N MET A 461 3.90 -12.65 0.73
CA MET A 461 4.91 -12.06 -0.17
C MET A 461 5.99 -11.26 0.58
N THR A 462 5.59 -10.49 1.59
CA THR A 462 6.47 -9.70 2.47
C THR A 462 6.24 -10.05 3.94
N GLY A 463 6.15 -11.36 4.22
CA GLY A 463 5.80 -11.92 5.53
C GLY A 463 6.59 -11.41 6.73
N SER A 464 7.84 -11.00 6.54
CA SER A 464 8.68 -10.40 7.59
C SER A 464 8.09 -9.11 8.15
N ALA A 465 7.31 -8.35 7.36
CA ALA A 465 6.68 -7.11 7.79
C ALA A 465 5.56 -7.31 8.83
N ALA A 466 5.14 -8.55 9.07
CA ALA A 466 4.22 -8.88 10.17
C ALA A 466 4.90 -8.82 11.55
N VAL A 467 6.23 -8.91 11.61
CA VAL A 467 6.99 -8.88 12.87
C VAL A 467 7.16 -7.43 13.33
N SER A 468 6.50 -7.09 14.44
CA SER A 468 6.60 -5.77 15.06
C SER A 468 7.59 -5.72 16.23
N GLY A 469 7.87 -6.88 16.85
CA GLY A 469 8.83 -7.02 17.94
C GLY A 469 9.57 -8.35 17.88
N LEU A 470 10.86 -8.33 18.24
CA LEU A 470 11.70 -9.53 18.28
C LEU A 470 12.80 -9.39 19.33
N ASP A 471 12.87 -10.35 20.23
CA ASP A 471 13.98 -10.49 21.17
C ASP A 471 14.43 -11.95 21.26
N MET A 472 15.74 -12.16 21.43
CA MET A 472 16.35 -13.48 21.44
C MET A 472 17.55 -13.51 22.38
N TYR A 473 17.50 -14.38 23.40
CA TYR A 473 18.60 -14.52 24.35
C TYR A 473 18.57 -15.89 25.04
N VAL A 474 19.71 -16.29 25.60
CA VAL A 474 19.81 -17.54 26.39
C VAL A 474 19.48 -17.24 27.84
N GLU A 475 18.45 -17.90 28.36
CA GLU A 475 18.00 -17.80 29.75
C GLU A 475 19.05 -18.39 30.70
N SER A 476 18.97 -18.04 31.99
CA SER A 476 19.89 -18.55 33.03
C SER A 476 19.88 -20.07 33.19
N ASN A 477 18.79 -20.74 32.75
CA ASN A 477 18.66 -22.19 32.71
C ASN A 477 19.28 -22.83 31.45
N GLY A 478 19.91 -22.04 30.58
CA GLY A 478 20.60 -22.49 29.37
C GLY A 478 19.70 -22.72 28.16
N ARG A 479 18.40 -22.44 28.23
CA ARG A 479 17.48 -22.50 27.07
C ARG A 479 17.53 -21.20 26.28
N LEU A 480 17.51 -21.29 24.96
CA LEU A 480 17.32 -20.12 24.10
C LEU A 480 15.84 -19.74 24.12
N ARG A 481 15.53 -18.52 24.53
CA ARG A 481 14.20 -17.91 24.44
C ARG A 481 14.16 -16.96 23.25
N ILE A 482 13.11 -17.09 22.45
CA ILE A 482 12.80 -16.24 21.32
C ILE A 482 11.41 -15.69 21.58
N TRP A 483 11.31 -14.37 21.76
CA TRP A 483 10.05 -13.65 21.90
C TRP A 483 9.75 -12.90 20.60
N VAL A 484 8.52 -13.00 20.11
CA VAL A 484 8.06 -12.37 18.87
C VAL A 484 6.74 -11.68 19.12
N SER A 485 6.60 -10.43 18.68
CA SER A 485 5.31 -9.77 18.53
C SER A 485 4.93 -9.70 17.06
N LEU A 486 3.70 -10.12 16.75
CA LEU A 486 3.13 -10.14 15.41
C LEU A 486 1.90 -9.24 15.33
N LYS A 487 1.88 -8.32 14.36
CA LYS A 487 0.70 -7.46 14.11
C LYS A 487 -0.41 -8.14 13.31
N ALA A 488 -0.14 -9.35 12.79
CA ALA A 488 -1.09 -10.13 11.99
C ALA A 488 -0.94 -11.63 12.23
N LEU A 489 -2.02 -12.35 11.96
CA LEU A 489 -2.17 -13.79 12.11
C LEU A 489 -1.76 -14.53 10.83
N GLY A 490 -1.21 -15.73 11.01
CA GLY A 490 -0.85 -16.66 9.94
C GLY A 490 0.12 -17.72 10.46
N THR A 491 0.82 -18.39 9.55
CA THR A 491 1.86 -19.36 9.91
C THR A 491 3.21 -18.65 10.04
N MET A 492 3.74 -18.55 11.26
CA MET A 492 5.07 -17.99 11.52
C MET A 492 6.17 -19.00 11.17
N GLY A 493 7.19 -18.55 10.44
CA GLY A 493 8.37 -19.33 10.11
C GLY A 493 9.56 -18.97 10.98
N LEU A 494 10.25 -19.98 11.52
CA LEU A 494 11.47 -19.84 12.29
C LEU A 494 12.54 -20.78 11.73
N TYR A 495 13.61 -20.22 11.17
CA TYR A 495 14.78 -21.01 10.79
C TYR A 495 15.59 -21.37 12.03
N VAL A 496 15.96 -22.64 12.19
CA VAL A 496 16.83 -23.15 13.26
C VAL A 496 17.85 -24.12 12.64
N SER A 497 19.14 -23.80 12.73
CA SER A 497 20.22 -24.49 11.99
C SER A 497 20.36 -25.99 12.25
N ASP A 498 19.85 -26.48 13.37
CA ASP A 498 19.92 -27.88 13.77
C ASP A 498 18.52 -28.48 14.02
N LEU A 499 17.46 -27.89 13.47
CA LEU A 499 16.07 -28.35 13.66
C LEU A 499 15.88 -29.82 13.31
N ALA A 500 16.41 -30.26 12.17
CA ALA A 500 16.31 -31.64 11.69
C ALA A 500 16.92 -32.69 12.66
N LYS A 501 17.73 -32.25 13.63
CA LYS A 501 18.34 -33.10 14.65
C LYS A 501 17.62 -33.03 16.00
N ARG A 502 16.53 -32.26 16.09
CA ARG A 502 15.79 -32.00 17.32
C ARG A 502 14.47 -32.78 17.35
N ASP A 503 14.13 -33.23 18.55
CA ASP A 503 12.78 -33.69 18.87
C ASP A 503 11.96 -32.47 19.31
N ILE A 504 10.99 -32.05 18.50
CA ILE A 504 10.11 -30.90 18.78
C ILE A 504 9.41 -31.08 20.13
N ASP A 505 8.93 -32.28 20.45
CA ASP A 505 8.10 -32.54 21.64
C ASP A 505 8.91 -32.46 22.94
N GLN A 506 10.20 -32.77 22.87
CA GLN A 506 11.08 -32.79 24.04
C GLN A 506 11.93 -31.53 24.18
N GLN A 507 12.31 -30.91 23.06
CA GLN A 507 13.34 -29.88 23.04
C GLN A 507 12.81 -28.49 22.71
N LEU A 508 11.58 -28.38 22.20
CA LEU A 508 10.93 -27.11 21.94
C LEU A 508 9.71 -26.93 22.85
N MET A 509 9.44 -25.69 23.22
CA MET A 509 8.21 -25.30 23.92
C MET A 509 7.76 -23.98 23.34
N ILE A 510 6.56 -23.97 22.77
CA ILE A 510 5.99 -22.81 22.10
C ILE A 510 4.78 -22.35 22.91
N MET A 511 4.68 -21.05 23.16
CA MET A 511 3.59 -20.45 23.93
C MET A 511 3.00 -19.25 23.19
N ILE A 512 1.71 -19.02 23.43
CA ILE A 512 1.00 -17.79 23.09
C ILE A 512 0.46 -17.21 24.41
N PHE A 513 0.75 -15.93 24.70
CA PHE A 513 0.40 -15.30 25.99
C PHE A 513 0.78 -16.12 27.23
N GLY A 514 1.95 -16.76 27.21
CA GLY A 514 2.45 -17.59 28.32
C GLY A 514 1.76 -18.95 28.49
N LYS A 515 0.83 -19.33 27.59
CA LYS A 515 0.17 -20.65 27.58
C LYS A 515 0.75 -21.52 26.48
N PRO A 516 1.12 -22.79 26.74
CA PRO A 516 1.57 -23.70 25.71
C PRO A 516 0.51 -23.87 24.61
N ILE A 517 0.95 -23.85 23.35
CA ILE A 517 0.06 -24.12 22.22
C ILE A 517 -0.03 -25.62 21.95
N SER A 518 -1.10 -26.03 21.27
CA SER A 518 -1.28 -27.43 20.89
C SER A 518 -0.23 -27.88 19.86
N ARG A 519 0.16 -29.16 19.92
CA ARG A 519 1.20 -29.73 19.06
C ARG A 519 0.84 -29.70 17.57
N ASP A 520 -0.45 -29.70 17.25
CA ASP A 520 -0.97 -29.61 15.88
C ASP A 520 -0.93 -28.18 15.30
N CYS A 521 -0.49 -27.20 16.08
CA CYS A 521 -0.15 -25.86 15.61
C CYS A 521 1.33 -25.74 15.22
N VAL A 522 2.13 -26.79 15.39
CA VAL A 522 3.58 -26.76 15.14
C VAL A 522 3.93 -27.89 14.18
N ARG A 523 4.79 -27.63 13.19
CA ARG A 523 5.30 -28.69 12.30
C ARG A 523 6.65 -28.30 11.69
N ASP A 524 7.40 -29.28 11.27
CA ASP A 524 8.54 -29.07 10.37
C ASP A 524 8.03 -28.64 8.99
N SER A 525 8.71 -27.70 8.36
CA SER A 525 8.37 -27.30 7.00
C SER A 525 8.66 -28.45 6.03
N THR A 526 7.71 -28.68 5.13
CA THR A 526 7.88 -29.65 4.04
C THR A 526 8.84 -29.17 2.96
N ARG A 527 9.17 -27.86 2.95
CA ARG A 527 10.04 -27.23 1.95
C ARG A 527 11.49 -27.06 2.41
N CYS A 528 11.72 -26.96 3.72
CA CYS A 528 13.06 -26.86 4.31
C CYS A 528 13.11 -27.53 5.69
N GLU A 529 13.98 -28.53 5.85
CA GLU A 529 14.13 -29.29 7.10
C GLU A 529 14.61 -28.45 8.30
N ASN A 530 15.12 -27.23 8.05
CA ASN A 530 15.59 -26.31 9.08
C ASN A 530 14.58 -25.19 9.39
N VAL A 531 13.36 -25.27 8.87
CA VAL A 531 12.30 -24.27 9.13
C VAL A 531 11.19 -24.90 9.95
N LEU A 532 10.93 -24.32 11.12
CA LEU A 532 9.79 -24.62 11.98
C LEU A 532 8.61 -23.73 11.57
N GLU A 533 7.45 -24.34 11.34
CA GLU A 533 6.20 -23.65 11.06
C GLU A 533 5.32 -23.66 12.31
N ILE A 534 4.88 -22.47 12.73
CA ILE A 534 3.99 -22.27 13.89
C ILE A 534 2.71 -21.59 13.38
N ASP A 535 1.58 -22.30 13.40
CA ASP A 535 0.27 -21.77 13.03
C ASP A 535 -0.28 -20.87 14.15
N VAL A 536 0.13 -19.60 14.11
CA VAL A 536 -0.27 -18.58 15.09
C VAL A 536 -1.75 -18.25 14.94
N GLU A 537 -2.31 -18.32 13.73
CA GLU A 537 -3.74 -18.07 13.51
C GLU A 537 -4.60 -19.13 14.22
N LYS A 538 -4.25 -20.41 14.09
CA LYS A 538 -4.94 -21.48 14.80
C LYS A 538 -4.72 -21.38 16.31
N ALA A 539 -3.48 -21.21 16.74
CA ALA A 539 -3.17 -21.06 18.17
C ALA A 539 -3.92 -19.89 18.82
N TRP A 540 -4.07 -18.77 18.10
CA TRP A 540 -4.88 -17.63 18.52
C TRP A 540 -6.35 -18.02 18.71
N LYS A 541 -6.96 -18.69 17.71
CA LYS A 541 -8.35 -19.15 17.79
C LYS A 541 -8.57 -20.14 18.93
N ASP A 542 -7.65 -21.08 19.11
CA ASP A 542 -7.73 -22.12 20.15
C ASP A 542 -7.53 -21.55 21.55
N SER A 543 -6.79 -20.44 21.69
CA SER A 543 -6.54 -19.81 22.99
C SER A 543 -7.78 -19.20 23.63
N GLY A 544 -8.77 -18.78 22.82
CA GLY A 544 -9.94 -18.04 23.27
C GLY A 544 -9.64 -16.64 23.82
N GLU A 545 -8.41 -16.12 23.62
CA GLU A 545 -8.00 -14.78 24.04
C GLU A 545 -8.65 -13.70 23.18
N GLU A 546 -8.80 -12.50 23.74
CA GLU A 546 -9.31 -11.32 23.03
C GLU A 546 -8.18 -10.34 22.68
N ALA A 547 -8.32 -9.64 21.55
CA ALA A 547 -7.29 -8.72 21.07
C ALA A 547 -7.06 -7.57 22.06
N GLY A 548 -5.84 -7.49 22.61
CA GLY A 548 -5.44 -6.41 23.51
C GLY A 548 -5.34 -5.03 22.83
N TRP A 549 -4.94 -4.02 23.61
CA TRP A 549 -4.84 -2.64 23.12
C TRP A 549 -3.87 -2.48 21.94
N SER A 550 -2.76 -3.21 21.94
CA SER A 550 -1.76 -3.21 20.85
C SER A 550 -2.24 -3.86 19.55
N ASN A 551 -3.31 -4.68 19.57
CA ASN A 551 -3.74 -5.49 18.42
C ASN A 551 -2.64 -6.40 17.86
N GLU A 552 -1.79 -6.92 18.74
CA GLU A 552 -0.68 -7.81 18.40
C GLU A 552 -0.79 -9.15 19.13
N VAL A 553 -0.11 -10.17 18.60
CA VAL A 553 0.03 -11.49 19.21
C VAL A 553 1.47 -11.71 19.65
N SER A 554 1.64 -12.07 20.93
CA SER A 554 2.92 -12.44 21.50
C SER A 554 3.12 -13.95 21.44
N VAL A 555 4.19 -14.39 20.79
CA VAL A 555 4.61 -15.79 20.68
C VAL A 555 5.99 -15.95 21.33
N GLU A 556 6.15 -17.03 22.10
CA GLU A 556 7.43 -17.38 22.74
C GLU A 556 7.85 -18.78 22.32
N VAL A 557 9.11 -18.93 21.92
CA VAL A 557 9.72 -20.22 21.58
C VAL A 557 10.92 -20.45 22.48
N PHE A 558 10.94 -21.58 23.18
CA PHE A 558 12.05 -22.01 24.02
C PHE A 558 12.73 -23.24 23.42
N ILE A 559 14.01 -23.12 23.09
CA ILE A 559 14.83 -24.19 22.51
C ILE A 559 15.83 -24.69 23.55
N SER A 560 15.80 -25.99 23.81
CA SER A 560 16.60 -26.69 24.83
C SER A 560 17.91 -27.29 24.33
#